data_AF-A0A847HFT2-F1
#
_entry.id   AF-A0A847HFT2-F1
#
_cell.length_a   1.000
_cell.length_b   1.000
_cell.length_c   1.000
_cell.angle_alpha   90.00
_cell.angle_beta   90.00
_cell.angle_gamma   90.00
#
_symmetry.space_group_name_H-M   'P 1'
#
loop_
_entity.id
_entity.type
_entity.pdbx_description
1 polymer ?
#
loop_
_entity_poly.entity_id
_entity_poly.type
_entity_poly.pdbx_seq_one_letter_code
_entity_poly.pdbx_strand_id
1 'polypeptide(L)' 'MTDSTIPPHARGYEDFGGTIDRTFADSIPAWPAERRAPEGSPNIVLVLLDDMGYSDISPFGAEIDTPHLARL' A
#
# COMPACT_ATOMS: atom_id res chain seq x y z
N MET A 1 25.28 22.05 -0.42
CA MET A 1 25.03 20.94 0.52
C MET A 1 24.06 21.47 1.54
N THR A 2 22.76 21.34 1.26
CA THR A 2 21.70 21.80 2.16
C THR A 2 21.50 20.78 3.26
N ASP A 3 21.76 21.24 4.48
CA ASP A 3 21.47 20.57 5.74
C ASP A 3 19.95 20.32 5.84
N SER A 4 19.50 19.10 5.54
CA SER A 4 18.09 18.71 5.72
C SER A 4 17.92 18.25 7.17
N THR A 5 17.93 19.20 8.10
CA THR A 5 17.57 18.94 9.50
C THR A 5 16.08 18.60 9.57
N ILE A 6 15.78 17.35 9.91
CA ILE A 6 14.42 16.92 10.28
C ILE A 6 13.86 17.90 11.33
N PRO A 7 12.65 18.50 11.12
CA PRO A 7 12.08 19.44 12.07
C PRO A 7 11.94 18.82 13.47
N PRO A 8 12.18 19.57 14.57
CA PRO A 8 12.17 19.02 15.93
C PRO A 8 10.86 18.36 16.38
N HIS A 9 9.75 18.61 15.67
CA HIS A 9 8.42 18.07 15.97
C HIS A 9 8.03 16.90 15.06
N ALA A 10 8.87 16.53 14.08
CA ALA A 10 8.62 15.39 13.22
C ALA A 10 8.82 14.10 14.03
N ARG A 11 7.73 13.35 14.24
CA ARG A 11 7.78 12.05 14.93
C ARG A 11 7.97 10.92 13.90
N GLY A 12 8.76 9.91 14.24
CA GLY A 12 8.78 8.63 13.54
C GLY A 12 9.76 8.50 12.36
N TYR A 13 10.71 9.42 12.20
CA TYR A 13 11.74 9.37 11.15
C TYR A 13 13.16 9.15 11.67
N GLU A 14 13.31 8.76 12.94
CA GLU A 14 14.61 8.63 13.63
C GLU A 14 15.57 7.66 12.92
N ASP A 15 15.05 6.76 12.06
CA ASP A 15 15.81 5.82 11.23
C ASP A 15 15.38 5.80 9.75
N PHE A 16 14.82 6.91 9.24
CA PHE A 16 14.44 6.97 7.82
C PHE A 16 15.69 7.02 6.94
N GLY A 17 15.99 5.92 6.26
CA GLY A 17 17.18 5.79 5.40
C GLY A 17 17.11 6.53 4.06
N GLY A 18 16.07 7.35 3.85
CA GLY A 18 15.84 8.08 2.60
C GLY A 18 16.20 9.55 2.75
N THR A 19 15.98 10.33 1.68
CA THR A 19 16.22 11.77 1.67
C THR A 19 14.91 12.50 1.44
N ILE A 20 14.55 13.40 2.36
CA ILE A 20 13.42 14.33 2.20
C ILE A 20 13.97 15.63 1.61
N ASP A 21 13.47 16.01 0.43
CA ASP A 21 13.77 17.28 -0.24
C ASP A 21 12.47 18.08 -0.47
N ARG A 22 12.60 19.27 -1.04
CA ARG A 22 11.50 20.22 -1.25
C ARG A 22 10.41 19.68 -2.17
N THR A 23 10.78 18.87 -3.16
CA THR A 23 9.83 18.26 -4.08
C THR A 23 9.91 16.75 -4.02
N PHE A 24 8.82 16.09 -4.42
CA PHE A 24 8.79 14.63 -4.55
C PHE A 24 9.87 14.13 -5.52
N ALA A 25 10.11 14.86 -6.61
CA ALA A 25 11.07 14.46 -7.64
C ALA A 25 12.53 14.46 -7.15
N ASP A 26 12.84 15.31 -6.16
CA ASP A 26 14.17 15.45 -5.56
C ASP A 26 14.35 14.56 -4.31
N SER A 27 13.27 13.93 -3.84
CA SER A 27 13.29 13.07 -2.66
C SER A 27 13.69 11.63 -3.02
N ILE A 28 14.38 10.97 -2.10
CA ILE A 28 14.78 9.56 -2.23
C ILE A 28 13.97 8.74 -1.21
N PRO A 29 13.08 7.83 -1.64
CA PRO A 29 12.33 7.01 -0.70
C PRO A 29 13.22 5.93 -0.08
N ALA A 30 12.98 5.59 1.19
CA ALA A 30 13.56 4.42 1.84
C ALA A 30 12.48 3.37 2.11
N TRP A 31 12.14 2.62 1.06
CA TRP A 31 11.27 1.46 1.19
C TRP A 31 12.06 0.32 1.87
N PRO A 32 11.47 -0.37 2.86
CA PRO A 32 12.09 -1.56 3.42
C PRO A 32 12.25 -2.63 2.35
N ALA A 33 13.26 -3.48 2.51
CA ALA A 33 13.44 -4.62 1.62
C ALA A 33 12.16 -5.49 1.60
N GLU A 34 11.75 -5.90 0.41
CA GLU A 34 10.60 -6.75 0.20
C GLU A 34 10.79 -8.07 0.94
N ARG A 35 9.88 -8.42 1.86
CA ARG A 35 9.89 -9.75 2.49
C ARG A 35 9.46 -10.77 1.45
N ARG A 36 10.35 -11.73 1.16
CA ARG A 36 10.02 -12.85 0.26
C ARG A 36 9.47 -14.02 1.06
N ALA A 37 8.50 -14.71 0.46
CA ALA A 37 7.99 -15.96 1.02
C ALA A 37 9.09 -17.05 0.93
N PRO A 38 9.16 -17.97 1.91
CA PRO A 38 10.04 -19.14 1.83
C PRO A 38 9.76 -20.00 0.60
N GLU A 39 10.74 -20.80 0.18
CA GLU A 39 10.57 -21.78 -0.89
C GLU A 39 9.43 -22.77 -0.57
N GLY A 40 8.61 -23.09 -1.57
CA GLY A 40 7.43 -23.94 -1.41
C GLY A 40 6.18 -23.27 -0.84
N SER A 41 6.23 -21.97 -0.51
CA SER A 41 5.04 -21.22 -0.12
C SER A 41 4.02 -21.11 -1.26
N PRO A 42 2.70 -21.09 -0.98
CA PRO A 42 1.69 -20.92 -2.02
C PRO A 42 1.75 -19.50 -2.61
N ASN A 43 1.31 -19.36 -3.85
CA ASN A 43 1.04 -18.05 -4.43
C ASN A 43 -0.20 -17.46 -3.77
N ILE A 44 -0.13 -16.19 -3.37
CA ILE A 44 -1.27 -15.44 -2.85
C ILE A 44 -1.67 -14.42 -3.90
N VAL A 45 -2.96 -14.40 -4.25
CA VAL A 45 -3.56 -13.36 -5.09
C VAL A 45 -4.47 -12.51 -4.21
N LEU A 46 -4.04 -11.30 -3.89
CA LEU A 46 -4.85 -10.33 -3.13
C LEU A 46 -5.55 -9.41 -4.12
N VAL A 47 -6.89 -9.43 -4.10
CA VAL A 47 -7.73 -8.48 -4.81
C VAL A 47 -8.34 -7.54 -3.77
N LEU A 48 -7.85 -6.30 -3.71
CA LEU A 48 -8.38 -5.25 -2.86
C LEU A 48 -9.32 -4.37 -3.70
N LEU A 49 -10.57 -4.24 -3.27
CA LEU A 49 -11.53 -3.31 -3.82
C LEU A 49 -11.74 -2.19 -2.81
N ASP A 50 -11.33 -0.98 -3.17
CA ASP A 50 -11.48 0.21 -2.33
C ASP A 50 -12.94 0.68 -2.33
N ASP A 51 -13.41 1.19 -1.20
CA ASP A 51 -14.78 1.71 -1.00
C ASP A 51 -15.95 0.79 -1.38
N MET A 52 -15.72 -0.52 -1.58
CA MET A 52 -16.80 -1.46 -1.90
C MET A 52 -17.66 -1.77 -0.68
N GLY A 53 -18.93 -1.43 -0.75
CA GLY A 53 -19.95 -1.75 0.23
C GLY A 53 -20.40 -3.21 0.17
N TYR A 54 -21.06 -3.67 1.24
CA TYR A 54 -21.53 -5.05 1.34
C TYR A 54 -22.54 -5.41 0.25
N SER A 55 -23.47 -4.50 -0.06
CA SER A 55 -24.52 -4.70 -1.06
C SER A 55 -24.05 -4.50 -2.50
N ASP A 56 -22.77 -4.22 -2.73
CA ASP A 56 -22.26 -3.86 -4.07
C ASP A 56 -21.99 -5.07 -4.95
N ILE A 57 -22.05 -6.30 -4.40
CA ILE A 57 -21.91 -7.55 -5.15
C ILE A 57 -23.17 -8.42 -5.12
N SER A 58 -23.38 -9.17 -6.19
CA SER A 58 -24.66 -9.82 -6.49
C SER A 58 -25.18 -10.77 -5.40
N PRO A 59 -24.35 -11.55 -4.68
CA PRO A 59 -24.83 -12.38 -3.57
C PRO A 59 -25.49 -11.61 -2.43
N PHE A 60 -25.27 -10.29 -2.34
CA PHE A 60 -25.67 -9.45 -1.21
C PHE A 60 -26.60 -8.30 -1.59
N GLY A 61 -27.21 -8.34 -2.78
CA GLY A 61 -28.28 -7.42 -3.18
C GLY A 61 -27.89 -6.36 -4.21
N ALA A 62 -26.76 -6.53 -4.90
CA ALA A 62 -26.38 -5.61 -5.97
C ALA A 62 -27.34 -5.63 -7.15
N GLU A 63 -27.55 -4.47 -7.77
CA GLU A 63 -28.29 -4.33 -9.02
C GLU A 63 -27.47 -4.77 -10.24
N ILE A 64 -26.14 -4.76 -10.13
CA ILE A 64 -25.22 -5.12 -11.20
C ILE A 64 -24.81 -6.60 -11.03
N ASP A 65 -24.82 -7.35 -12.14
CA ASP A 65 -24.34 -8.73 -12.15
C ASP A 65 -22.81 -8.77 -12.03
N THR A 66 -22.32 -9.48 -11.01
CA THR A 66 -20.91 -9.67 -10.68
C THR A 66 -20.58 -11.16 -10.70
N PRO A 67 -20.73 -11.84 -11.86
CA PRO A 67 -20.79 -13.30 -11.93
C PRO A 67 -19.49 -13.99 -11.50
N HIS A 68 -18.35 -13.31 -11.65
CA HIS A 68 -17.08 -13.83 -11.16
C HIS A 68 -16.97 -13.78 -9.64
N LEU A 69 -17.42 -12.70 -9.00
CA LEU A 69 -17.42 -12.57 -7.54
C LEU A 69 -18.48 -13.47 -6.92
N ALA A 70 -19.62 -13.67 -7.58
CA ALA A 70 -20.66 -14.59 -7.14
C ALA A 70 -20.24 -16.07 -7.17
N ARG A 71 -19.21 -16.43 -7.95
CA ARG A 71 -18.69 -17.80 -8.08
C ARG A 71 -17.54 -18.11 -7.12
N LEU A 72 -16.94 -17.10 -6.50
CA LEU A 72 -15.84 -17.28 -5.54
C LEU A 72 -16.36 -17.88 -4.23
#